data_AF-A0A8J4X412-F1
#
_entry.id   AF-A0A8J4X412-F1
#
_cell.length_a   1.000
_cell.length_b   1.000
_cell.length_c   1.000
_cell.angle_alpha   90.00
_cell.angle_beta   90.00
_cell.angle_gamma   90.00
#
_symmetry.space_group_name_H-M   'P 1'
#
loop_
_entity.id
_entity.type
_entity.pdbx_description
1 polymer ?
#
loop_
_entity_poly.entity_id
_entity_poly.type
_entity_poly.pdbx_seq_one_letter_code
_entity_poly.pdbx_strand_id
1 'polypeptide(L)' 'MLLMKTNTSPVLPAEVQEYVHLQRQIHDALRKEHPEWVEPNGESPMCDFYEARLTEQLETFTRRGSNARKEDFPSQ' A
#
# COMPACT_ATOMS: atom_id res chain seq x y z
N MET A 1 -18.71 25.67 13.04
CA MET A 1 -17.54 25.00 12.43
C MET A 1 -17.86 23.53 12.33
N LEU A 2 -17.89 23.00 11.11
CA LEU A 2 -18.35 21.66 10.79
C LEU A 2 -17.27 20.63 11.19
N LEU A 3 -17.56 19.74 12.13
CA LEU A 3 -16.72 18.59 12.44
C LEU A 3 -16.74 17.66 11.22
N MET A 4 -15.67 17.69 10.43
CA MET A 4 -15.45 16.73 9.36
C MET A 4 -15.42 15.33 9.99
N LYS A 5 -16.53 14.62 9.80
CA LYS A 5 -16.73 13.27 10.32
C LYS A 5 -15.94 12.36 9.42
N THR A 6 -14.69 12.12 9.79
CA THR A 6 -13.83 11.13 9.12
C THR A 6 -14.43 9.76 9.40
N ASN A 7 -15.24 9.26 8.47
CA ASN A 7 -15.66 7.86 8.42
C ASN A 7 -14.45 7.02 7.97
N THR A 8 -13.42 6.99 8.82
CA THR A 8 -12.36 6.00 8.75
C THR A 8 -12.95 4.73 9.32
N SER A 9 -13.38 3.81 8.45
CA SER A 9 -13.55 2.41 8.85
C SER A 9 -12.31 1.99 9.64
N PRO A 10 -12.44 1.33 10.79
CA PRO A 10 -11.29 0.78 11.47
C PRO A 10 -10.76 -0.34 10.58
N VAL A 11 -9.82 -0.03 9.69
CA VAL A 11 -8.86 -1.05 9.29
C VAL A 11 -8.27 -1.51 10.60
N LEU A 12 -8.44 -2.79 10.92
CA LEU A 12 -8.01 -3.34 12.19
C LEU A 12 -6.51 -3.00 12.33
N PRO A 13 -6.07 -2.41 13.46
CA PRO A 13 -4.67 -2.02 13.63
C PRO A 13 -3.69 -3.16 13.33
N ALA A 14 -4.13 -4.41 13.56
CA ALA A 14 -3.41 -5.63 13.24
C ALA A 14 -3.17 -5.84 11.73
N GLU A 15 -4.17 -5.60 10.88
CA GLU A 15 -4.03 -5.78 9.42
C GLU A 15 -3.05 -4.76 8.81
N VAL A 16 -3.04 -3.53 9.33
CA VAL A 16 -2.06 -2.50 8.93
C VAL A 16 -0.65 -2.89 9.38
N GLN A 17 -0.51 -3.47 10.58
CA GLN A 17 0.77 -3.96 11.09
C GLN A 17 1.32 -5.12 10.25
N GLU A 18 0.47 -6.06 9.84
CA GLU A 18 0.85 -7.17 8.95
C GLU A 18 1.32 -6.66 7.58
N TYR A 19 0.61 -5.69 7.01
CA TYR A 19 0.99 -5.07 5.74
C TYR A 19 2.35 -4.36 5.82
N VAL A 20 2.56 -3.53 6.85
CA VAL A 20 3.85 -2.84 7.07
C VAL A 20 4.98 -3.84 7.30
N HIS A 21 4.70 -4.95 7.97
CA HIS A 21 5.68 -6.01 8.18
C HIS A 21 6.06 -6.71 6.87
N LEU A 22 5.08 -7.04 6.03
CA LEU A 22 5.32 -7.61 4.71
C LEU A 22 6.11 -6.67 3.80
N GLN A 23 5.77 -5.38 3.81
CA GLN A 23 6.48 -4.36 3.03
C GLN A 23 7.98 -4.30 3.40
N ARG A 24 8.30 -4.37 4.70
CA ARG A 24 9.69 -4.45 5.17
C ARG A 24 10.39 -5.73 4.73
N GLN A 25 9.72 -6.88 4.80
CA GLN A 25 10.30 -8.15 4.34
C GLN A 25 10.65 -8.12 2.85
N ILE A 26 9.76 -7.57 2.02
CA ILE A 26 10.01 -7.42 0.58
C ILE A 26 11.20 -6.50 0.35
N HIS A 27 11.24 -5.36 1.04
CA HIS A 27 12.34 -4.40 0.92
C HIS A 27 13.70 -5.02 1.33
N ASP A 28 13.74 -5.73 2.45
CA ASP A 28 14.96 -6.38 2.92
C ASP A 28 15.40 -7.52 1.99
N ALA A 29 14.45 -8.27 1.43
CA ALA A 29 14.72 -9.31 0.44
C ALA A 29 15.31 -8.71 -0.86
N LEU A 30 14.71 -7.65 -1.39
CA LEU A 30 15.20 -6.96 -2.59
C LEU A 30 16.63 -6.45 -2.40
N ARG A 31 16.92 -5.85 -1.25
CA ARG A 31 18.28 -5.38 -0.92
C ARG A 31 19.29 -6.52 -0.85
N LYS A 32 18.87 -7.68 -0.34
CA LYS A 32 19.74 -8.87 -0.22
C LYS A 32 20.00 -9.52 -1.58
N GLU A 33 19.00 -9.57 -2.45
CA GLU A 33 19.12 -10.14 -3.80
C GLU A 33 19.86 -9.21 -4.76
N HIS A 34 19.72 -7.89 -4.58
CA HIS A 34 20.33 -6.86 -5.42
C HIS A 34 21.21 -5.90 -4.62
N PRO A 35 22.35 -6.37 -4.08
CA PRO A 35 23.30 -5.50 -3.39
C PRO A 35 23.85 -4.41 -4.32
N GLU A 36 23.85 -4.60 -5.64
CA GLU A 36 24.27 -3.61 -6.63
C GLU A 36 23.34 -2.39 -6.72
N TRP A 37 22.12 -2.49 -6.20
CA TRP A 37 21.20 -1.35 -6.12
C TRP A 37 21.41 -0.51 -4.86
N VAL A 38 22.27 -0.94 -3.94
CA VAL A 38 22.59 -0.21 -2.72
C VAL A 38 23.77 0.70 -2.97
N GLU A 39 23.52 1.99 -2.85
CA GLU A 39 24.54 3.03 -2.97
C GLU A 39 25.48 3.03 -1.75
N PRO A 40 26.67 3.67 -1.85
CA PRO A 40 27.63 3.73 -0.73
C PRO A 40 27.09 4.41 0.54
N ASN A 41 26.05 5.23 0.41
CA ASN A 41 25.32 5.86 1.52
C ASN A 41 24.31 4.90 2.19
N GLY A 42 24.10 3.70 1.65
CA GLY A 42 23.13 2.70 2.12
C GLY A 42 21.72 2.88 1.55
N GLU A 43 21.49 3.90 0.73
CA GLU A 43 20.21 4.12 0.06
C GLU A 43 20.08 3.19 -1.16
N SER A 44 18.85 2.94 -1.58
CA SER A 44 18.61 2.19 -2.80
C SER A 44 17.43 2.80 -3.56
N PRO A 45 17.69 3.77 -4.46
CA PRO A 45 16.64 4.43 -5.22
C PRO A 45 15.77 3.45 -6.02
N MET A 46 16.33 2.31 -6.42
CA MET A 46 15.57 1.22 -7.05
C MET A 46 14.59 0.55 -6.09
N CYS A 47 14.99 0.28 -4.85
CA CYS A 47 14.08 -0.27 -3.84
C CYS A 47 12.92 0.70 -3.58
N ASP A 48 13.22 2.00 -3.45
CA ASP A 48 12.22 3.05 -3.24
C ASP A 48 11.24 3.14 -4.43
N PHE A 49 11.74 2.99 -5.66
CA PHE A 49 10.91 2.93 -6.86
C PHE A 49 9.93 1.74 -6.85
N TYR A 50 10.41 0.54 -6.48
CA TYR A 50 9.54 -0.63 -6.37
C TYR A 50 8.48 -0.49 -5.27
N GLU A 51 8.85 0.12 -4.14
CA GLU A 51 7.93 0.39 -3.03
C GLU A 51 6.83 1.39 -3.43
N ALA A 52 7.19 2.46 -4.14
CA ALA A 52 6.23 3.42 -4.67
C ALA A 52 5.26 2.76 -5.67
N ARG A 53 5.78 1.94 -6.59
CA ARG A 53 4.96 1.23 -7.57
C ARG A 53 4.05 0.17 -6.94
N LEU A 54 4.50 -0.51 -5.87
CA LEU A 54 3.66 -1.44 -5.13
C LEU A 54 2.48 -0.71 -4.47
N THR A 55 2.76 0.44 -3.86
CA THR A 55 1.74 1.29 -3.24
C THR A 55 0.70 1.75 -4.27
N GLU A 56 1.11 2.24 -5.43
CA GLU A 56 0.21 2.66 -6.52
C GLU A 56 -0.71 1.51 -7.00
N GLN A 57 -0.16 0.30 -7.15
CA GLN A 57 -0.95 -0.87 -7.54
C GLN A 57 -1.99 -1.23 -6.48
N LEU A 58 -1.62 -1.23 -5.20
CA LEU A 58 -2.54 -1.53 -4.11
C LEU A 58 -3.66 -0.49 -3.97
N GLU A 59 -3.34 0.80 -4.16
CA GLU A 59 -4.33 1.86 -4.24
C GLU A 59 -5.31 1.64 -5.39
N THR A 60 -4.80 1.23 -6.56
CA THR A 60 -5.61 0.91 -7.74
C THR A 60 -6.56 -0.26 -7.48
N PHE A 61 -6.07 -1.35 -6.88
CA PHE A 61 -6.91 -2.49 -6.50
C PHE A 61 -7.96 -2.14 -5.46
N THR A 62 -7.60 -1.33 -4.46
CA THR A 62 -8.53 -0.85 -3.42
C THR A 62 -9.63 0.02 -4.01
N ARG A 63 -9.28 0.92 -4.95
CA ARG A 63 -10.24 1.77 -5.68
C ARG A 63 -11.19 0.92 -6.53
N ARG A 64 -10.68 -0.06 -7.27
CA ARG A 64 -11.48 -0.92 -8.14
C ARG A 64 -12.47 -1.79 -7.35
N GLY A 65 -12.05 -2.36 -6.21
CA GLY A 65 -12.95 -3.12 -5.33
C GLY A 65 -14.10 -2.27 -4.74
N SER A 66 -13.87 -0.96 -4.58
CA SER A 66 -14.89 -0.02 -4.07
C SER A 66 -15.94 0.37 -5.12
N ASN A 67 -15.60 0.35 -6.41
CA ASN A 67 -16.53 0.70 -7.50
C ASN A 67 -17.48 -0.45 -7.85
N ALA A 68 -17.04 -1.71 -7.69
CA ALA A 68 -17.85 -2.89 -7.98
C ALA A 68 -19.08 -3.07 -7.07
N ARG A 69 -19.16 -2.37 -5.93
CA ARG A 69 -20.30 -2.43 -5.00
C ARG A 69 -21.36 -1.36 -5.22
N LYS A 70 -21.20 -0.46 -6.20
CA LYS A 70 -22.13 0.64 -6.47
C LYS A 70 -23.08 0.37 -7.64
N GLU A 71 -22.87 -0.70 -8.39
CA GLU A 71 -23.63 -1.02 -9.60
C GLU A 71 -24.46 -2.31 -9.43
N ASP A 72 -25.23 -2.43 -8.34
CA ASP A 72 -26.33 -3.40 -8.35
C ASP A 72 -27.38 -3.05 -7.29
N PHE A 73 -28.30 -2.14 -7.60
CA PHE A 73 -29.68 -2.16 -7.10
C PHE A 73 -30.55 -1.31 -8.04
N PRO A 74 -31.33 -1.93 -8.95
CA PRO A 74 -32.38 -1.21 -9.65
C PRO A 74 -33.47 -0.86 -8.63
N SER A 75 -33.77 0.44 -8.46
CA SER A 75 -34.99 0.85 -7.77
C SER A 75 -36.19 0.31 -8.55
N GLN A 76 -36.93 -0.60 -7.93
CA GLN A 76 -38.34 -0.82 -8.26
C GLN A 76 -39.20 0.25 -7.60
#